data_AF-A0A956KH24-F1
#
_entry.id   AF-A0A956KH24-F1
#
_cell.length_a   1.000
_cell.length_b   1.000
_cell.length_c   1.000
_cell.angle_alpha   90.00
_cell.angle_beta   90.00
_cell.angle_gamma   90.00
#
_symmetry.space_group_name_H-M   'P 1'
#
loop_
_entity.id
_entity.type
_entity.pdbx_description
1 polymer ?
#
loop_
_entity_poly.entity_id
_entity_poly.type
_entity_poly.pdbx_seq_one_letter_code
_entity_poly.pdbx_strand_id
1 'polypeptide(L)'
;MLRSTEAMIDPRDRPRALQELLYELEVRSEVLRRDPRGLTWLSPNWQTIVQEDPRCQSILDEYVRDELELFDSVRERADALFTSRVVTATASTEILGAGTDPMTRTWILASAYAVAVAIGCGLLSTLMLESGPWTGTLHALLGH
;
A
#
# COMPACT_ATOMS: atom_id res chain seq x y z
N MET A 1 -14.23 5.73 11.61
CA MET A 1 -15.30 5.03 12.36
C MET A 1 -14.69 3.90 13.20
N LEU A 2 -13.63 4.19 13.99
CA LEU A 2 -12.84 3.21 14.77
C LEU A 2 -12.70 3.60 16.26
N ARG A 3 -13.36 4.69 16.69
CA ARG A 3 -13.21 5.26 18.05
C ARG A 3 -14.02 4.56 19.15
N SER A 4 -14.91 3.63 18.80
CA SER A 4 -15.88 3.05 19.74
C SER A 4 -15.55 1.62 20.20
N THR A 5 -14.49 1.00 19.69
CA THR A 5 -14.14 -0.41 19.98
C THR A 5 -13.01 -0.57 21.00
N GLU A 6 -12.16 0.44 21.21
CA GLU A 6 -11.00 0.34 22.12
C GLU A 6 -11.39 0.28 23.62
N ALA A 7 -12.54 0.85 23.99
CA ALA A 7 -12.98 0.94 25.39
C ALA A 7 -13.59 -0.35 25.96
N MET A 8 -13.75 -1.40 25.14
CA MET A 8 -14.44 -2.64 25.50
C MET A 8 -13.60 -3.89 25.18
N ILE A 9 -12.28 -3.81 25.37
CA ILE A 9 -11.38 -4.96 25.23
C ILE A 9 -11.25 -5.63 26.60
N ASP A 10 -11.60 -6.92 26.67
CA ASP A 10 -11.43 -7.74 27.87
C ASP A 10 -9.95 -7.69 28.33
N PRO A 11 -9.66 -7.47 29.62
CA PRO A 11 -8.29 -7.46 30.15
C PRO A 11 -7.43 -8.67 29.77
N ARG A 12 -8.04 -9.81 29.45
CA ARG A 12 -7.34 -11.02 28.99
C ARG A 12 -6.90 -10.93 27.54
N ASP A 13 -7.63 -10.16 26.72
CA ASP A 13 -7.41 -10.04 25.27
C ASP A 13 -6.57 -8.81 24.89
N ARG A 14 -6.37 -7.86 25.82
CA ARG A 14 -5.54 -6.67 25.61
C ARG A 14 -4.16 -6.94 24.99
N PRO A 15 -3.38 -7.95 25.44
CA PRO A 15 -2.06 -8.21 24.87
C PRO A 15 -2.12 -8.58 23.38
N ARG A 16 -3.11 -9.42 23.01
CA ARG A 16 -3.31 -9.85 21.63
C ARG A 16 -3.79 -8.70 20.75
N ALA A 17 -4.77 -7.93 21.23
CA ALA A 17 -5.28 -6.78 20.50
C ALA A 17 -4.22 -5.69 20.31
N LEU A 18 -3.32 -5.49 21.29
CA LEU A 18 -2.17 -4.60 21.15
C LEU A 18 -1.20 -5.12 20.08
N GLN A 19 -0.90 -6.42 20.09
CA GLN A 19 -0.01 -7.02 19.09
C GLN A 19 -0.57 -6.87 17.67
N GLU A 20 -1.86 -7.13 17.47
CA GLU A 20 -2.54 -6.93 16.18
C GLU A 20 -2.47 -5.46 15.73
N LEU A 21 -2.71 -4.52 16.64
CA LEU A 21 -2.56 -3.08 16.37
C LEU A 21 -1.12 -2.71 15.97
N LEU A 22 -0.12 -3.18 16.71
CA LEU A 22 1.29 -2.87 16.44
C LEU A 22 1.74 -3.38 15.07
N TYR A 23 1.23 -4.53 14.62
CA TYR A 23 1.51 -5.04 13.27
C TYR A 23 0.82 -4.24 12.16
N GLU A 24 -0.33 -3.63 12.43
CA GLU A 24 -1.01 -2.75 11.47
C GLU A 24 -0.38 -1.35 11.42
N LEU A 25 0.28 -0.94 12.51
CA LEU A 25 0.94 0.37 12.60
C LEU A 25 2.26 0.39 11.81
N GLU A 26 2.27 1.15 10.71
CA GLU A 26 3.48 1.44 9.95
C GLU A 26 4.29 2.61 10.58
N VAL A 27 5.00 2.33 11.68
CA VAL A 27 5.84 3.34 12.35
C VAL A 27 7.25 3.35 11.78
N ARG A 28 7.73 4.51 11.33
CA ARG A 28 9.12 4.67 10.85
C ARG A 28 10.11 4.39 11.99
N SER A 29 11.19 3.65 11.69
CA SER A 29 12.25 3.30 12.66
C SER A 29 12.88 4.50 13.34
N GLU A 30 13.02 5.64 12.64
CA GLU A 30 13.53 6.89 13.22
C GLU A 30 12.64 7.41 14.37
N VAL A 31 11.33 7.19 14.26
CA VAL A 31 10.36 7.56 15.31
C VAL A 31 10.49 6.59 16.49
N LEU A 32 10.61 5.28 16.22
CA LEU A 32 10.80 4.25 17.25
C LEU A 32 12.09 4.46 18.05
N ARG A 33 13.21 4.82 17.40
CA ARG A 33 14.47 5.14 18.11
C ARG A 33 14.33 6.34 19.04
N ARG A 34 13.59 7.36 18.61
CA ARG A 34 13.42 8.62 19.37
C ARG A 34 12.41 8.48 20.50
N ASP A 35 11.36 7.70 20.28
CA ASP A 35 10.25 7.51 21.21
C ASP A 35 9.85 6.03 21.27
N PRO A 36 10.66 5.19 21.94
CA PRO A 36 10.38 3.75 22.04
C PRO A 36 9.15 3.44 22.91
N ARG A 37 8.71 4.40 23.73
CA ARG A 37 7.55 4.23 24.62
C ARG A 37 6.21 4.53 23.96
N GLY A 38 6.19 4.98 22.72
CA GLY A 38 4.94 5.23 22.01
C GLY A 38 4.18 6.48 22.44
N LEU A 39 4.83 7.44 23.11
CA LEU A 39 4.13 8.61 23.63
C LEU A 39 3.54 9.51 22.53
N THR A 40 4.16 9.51 21.34
CA THR A 40 3.79 10.39 20.22
C THR A 40 3.06 9.66 19.09
N TRP A 41 3.19 8.34 19.00
CA TRP A 41 2.67 7.56 17.86
C TRP A 41 1.65 6.50 18.27
N LEU A 42 1.58 6.12 19.54
CA LEU A 42 0.54 5.25 20.06
C LEU A 42 -0.67 6.08 20.51
N SER A 43 -1.89 5.56 20.35
CA SER A 43 -3.09 6.28 20.80
C SER A 43 -3.09 6.40 22.34
N PRO A 44 -3.65 7.49 22.93
CA PRO A 44 -3.67 7.68 24.38
C PRO A 44 -4.33 6.52 25.15
N ASN A 45 -5.33 5.87 24.56
CA ASN A 45 -5.99 4.70 25.16
C ASN A 45 -5.00 3.54 25.34
N TRP A 46 -4.25 3.22 24.29
CA TRP A 46 -3.23 2.17 24.33
C TRP A 46 -2.04 2.53 25.22
N GLN A 47 -1.68 3.82 25.30
CA GLN A 47 -0.66 4.27 26.26
C GLN A 47 -1.07 3.96 27.71
N THR A 48 -2.32 4.23 28.08
CA THR A 48 -2.84 3.88 29.41
C THR A 48 -2.82 2.36 29.64
N ILE A 49 -3.30 1.58 28.67
CA ILE A 49 -3.31 0.11 28.77
C ILE A 49 -1.91 -0.47 28.95
N VAL A 50 -0.92 0.04 28.19
CA VAL A 50 0.48 -0.39 28.29
C VAL A 50 1.09 -0.02 29.65
N GLN A 51 0.72 1.14 30.21
CA GLN A 51 1.18 1.55 31.54
C GLN A 51 0.56 0.71 32.67
N GLU A 52 -0.67 0.23 32.49
CA GLU A 52 -1.40 -0.55 33.50
C GLU A 52 -1.09 -2.05 33.47
N ASP A 53 -0.82 -2.64 32.31
CA ASP A 53 -0.59 -4.08 32.14
C ASP A 53 0.86 -4.40 31.73
N PRO A 54 1.68 -4.98 32.63
CA PRO A 54 3.06 -5.36 32.32
C PRO A 54 3.21 -6.30 31.12
N ARG A 55 2.19 -7.10 30.81
CA ARG A 55 2.23 -8.00 29.63
C ARG A 55 2.17 -7.20 28.33
N CYS A 56 1.36 -6.14 28.31
CA CYS A 56 1.28 -5.22 27.18
C CYS A 56 2.58 -4.42 27.02
N GLN A 57 3.19 -4.02 28.14
CA GLN A 57 4.51 -3.39 28.14
C GLN A 57 5.58 -4.29 27.51
N SER A 58 5.66 -5.57 27.91
CA SER A 58 6.62 -6.50 27.32
C SER A 58 6.45 -6.68 25.81
N ILE A 59 5.20 -6.72 25.33
CA ILE A 59 4.91 -6.82 23.89
C ILE A 59 5.38 -5.58 23.13
N LEU A 60 5.16 -4.38 23.69
CA LEU A 60 5.64 -3.14 23.09
C LEU A 60 7.17 -3.12 23.02
N ASP A 61 7.84 -3.50 24.11
CA ASP A 61 9.30 -3.53 24.16
C ASP A 61 9.89 -4.54 23.17
N GLU A 62 9.27 -5.73 23.04
CA GLU A 62 9.63 -6.75 22.06
C GLU A 62 9.45 -6.25 20.63
N TYR A 63 8.29 -5.68 20.30
CA TYR A 63 8.02 -5.10 18.98
C TYR A 63 9.06 -4.03 18.61
N VAL A 64 9.33 -3.07 19.51
CA VAL A 64 10.27 -1.98 19.24
C VAL A 64 11.69 -2.52 19.03
N ARG A 65 12.11 -3.49 19.84
CA ARG A 65 13.43 -4.11 19.71
C ARG A 65 13.56 -4.82 18.36
N ASP A 66 12.60 -5.67 18.03
CA ASP A 66 12.64 -6.51 16.84
C ASP A 66 12.59 -5.65 15.56
N GLU A 67 11.76 -4.60 15.56
CA GLU A 67 11.67 -3.66 14.45
C GLU A 67 12.99 -2.91 14.25
N LEU A 68 13.61 -2.42 15.33
CA LEU A 68 14.91 -1.75 15.25
C LEU A 68 16.05 -2.68 14.80
N GLU A 69 16.06 -3.92 15.27
CA GLU A 69 17.03 -4.94 14.84
C GLU A 69 16.88 -5.23 13.34
N LEU A 70 15.64 -5.36 12.85
CA LEU A 70 15.36 -5.56 11.43
C LEU A 70 15.94 -4.40 10.60
N PHE A 71 15.72 -3.16 11.01
CA PHE A 71 16.23 -2.00 10.27
C PHE A 71 17.75 -1.84 10.35
N ASP A 72 18.35 -2.09 11.51
CA ASP A 72 19.80 -1.99 11.67
C ASP A 72 20.52 -3.09 10.87
N SER A 73 19.93 -4.29 10.74
CA SER A 73 20.45 -5.36 9.89
C SER A 73 20.50 -5.00 8.39
N VAL A 74 19.57 -4.17 7.91
CA VAL A 74 19.51 -3.71 6.51
C VAL A 74 20.51 -2.57 6.26
N ARG A 75 20.80 -1.75 7.27
CA ARG A 75 21.68 -0.58 7.13
C ARG A 75 23.16 -0.97 6.93
N GLU A 76 23.54 -2.20 7.23
CA GLU A 76 24.93 -2.67 7.18
C GLU A 76 25.49 -2.87 5.76
N ARG A 77 24.72 -2.67 4.68
CA ARG A 77 25.24 -2.88 3.32
C ARG A 77 24.74 -1.91 2.25
N ALA A 78 24.71 -0.61 2.55
CA ALA A 78 24.80 0.39 1.50
C ALA A 78 26.25 0.43 0.97
N ASP A 79 26.66 -0.62 0.24
CA ASP A 79 27.89 -0.59 -0.55
C ASP A 79 27.75 0.58 -1.53
N ALA A 80 28.59 1.61 -1.40
CA ALA A 80 28.53 2.80 -2.24
C ALA A 80 28.66 2.46 -3.74
N LEU A 81 29.23 1.29 -4.05
CA LEU A 81 29.36 0.77 -5.40
C LEU A 81 28.22 -0.17 -5.79
N PHE A 82 27.29 -0.51 -4.90
CA PHE A 82 26.13 -1.36 -5.20
C PHE A 82 25.30 -0.76 -6.35
N THR A 83 24.94 0.52 -6.26
CA THR A 83 24.20 1.21 -7.33
C THR A 83 24.98 1.18 -8.64
N SER A 84 26.30 1.43 -8.61
CA SER A 84 27.14 1.34 -9.80
C SER A 84 27.16 -0.07 -10.38
N ARG A 85 27.32 -1.09 -9.54
CA ARG A 85 27.36 -2.51 -9.96
C ARG A 85 26.02 -2.98 -10.50
N VAL A 86 24.91 -2.59 -9.89
CA VAL A 86 23.56 -2.90 -10.37
C VAL A 86 23.31 -2.22 -11.71
N VAL A 87 23.64 -0.94 -11.85
CA VAL A 87 23.52 -0.22 -13.13
C VAL A 87 24.37 -0.88 -14.22
N THR A 88 25.62 -1.26 -13.92
CA THR A 88 26.48 -1.97 -14.88
C THR A 88 25.95 -3.36 -15.22
N ALA A 89 25.42 -4.11 -14.24
CA ALA A 89 24.86 -5.44 -14.47
C ALA A 89 23.54 -5.39 -15.28
N THR A 90 22.68 -4.42 -15.00
CA THR A 90 21.38 -4.23 -15.67
C THR A 90 21.49 -3.54 -17.03
N ALA A 91 22.59 -2.84 -17.31
CA ALA A 91 22.90 -2.37 -18.67
C ALA A 91 23.06 -3.52 -19.67
N SER A 92 23.34 -4.74 -19.20
CA SER A 92 23.48 -5.95 -20.03
C SER A 92 22.18 -6.74 -20.21
N THR A 93 21.12 -6.45 -19.43
CA THR A 93 19.80 -7.02 -19.68
C THR A 93 19.16 -6.25 -20.82
N GLU A 94 19.42 -6.73 -22.03
CA GLU A 94 18.71 -6.37 -23.25
C GLU A 94 17.21 -6.58 -22.98
N ILE A 95 16.50 -5.49 -22.72
CA ILE A 95 15.04 -5.49 -22.60
C ILE A 95 14.54 -6.05 -23.93
N LEU A 96 13.78 -7.15 -23.91
CA LEU A 96 13.12 -7.70 -25.10
C LEU A 96 12.42 -6.56 -25.85
N GLY A 97 12.95 -6.19 -27.02
CA GLY A 97 12.48 -5.09 -27.85
C GLY A 97 13.32 -3.79 -27.85
N ALA A 98 14.41 -3.69 -27.08
CA ALA A 98 15.31 -2.52 -27.07
C ALA A 98 16.13 -2.36 -28.37
N GLY A 99 16.29 -3.43 -29.15
CA GLY A 99 16.91 -3.40 -30.48
C GLY A 99 15.93 -3.17 -31.64
N THR A 100 14.64 -2.96 -31.38
CA THR A 100 13.63 -2.76 -32.44
C THR A 100 13.66 -1.31 -32.92
N ASP A 101 13.64 -1.10 -34.24
CA ASP A 101 13.59 0.23 -34.84
C ASP A 101 12.43 1.07 -34.25
N PRO A 102 12.64 2.37 -33.93
CA PRO A 102 11.62 3.22 -33.32
C PRO A 102 10.30 3.31 -34.10
N MET A 103 10.33 3.17 -35.44
CA MET A 103 9.11 3.17 -36.25
C MET A 103 8.34 1.85 -36.07
N THR A 104 9.03 0.71 -36.04
CA THR A 104 8.41 -0.60 -35.82
C THR A 104 7.77 -0.66 -34.44
N ARG A 105 8.46 -0.15 -33.41
CA ARG A 105 7.92 -0.06 -32.04
C ARG A 105 6.64 0.79 -31.98
N THR A 106 6.64 1.94 -32.66
CA THR A 106 5.48 2.83 -32.73
C THR A 106 4.30 2.15 -33.42
N TRP A 107 4.54 1.42 -34.52
CA TRP A 107 3.47 0.70 -35.23
C TRP A 107 2.86 -0.44 -34.40
N ILE A 108 3.69 -1.21 -33.70
CA ILE A 108 3.20 -2.27 -32.80
C ILE A 108 2.30 -1.68 -31.71
N LEU A 109 2.76 -0.62 -31.03
CA LEU A 109 2.00 0.04 -29.98
C LEU A 109 0.70 0.68 -30.51
N ALA A 110 0.78 1.36 -31.66
CA ALA A 110 -0.38 1.98 -32.29
C ALA A 110 -1.44 0.94 -32.69
N SER A 111 -1.03 -0.20 -33.24
CA SER A 111 -1.94 -1.29 -33.61
C SER A 111 -2.61 -1.92 -32.39
N ALA A 112 -1.85 -2.19 -31.33
CA ALA A 112 -2.39 -2.72 -30.08
C ALA A 112 -3.40 -1.75 -29.45
N TYR A 113 -3.08 -0.45 -29.44
CA TYR A 113 -3.98 0.57 -28.92
C TYR A 113 -5.25 0.70 -29.76
N ALA A 114 -5.14 0.68 -31.09
CA ALA A 114 -6.28 0.74 -31.99
C ALA A 114 -7.23 -0.46 -31.80
N VAL A 115 -6.68 -1.67 -31.62
CA VAL A 115 -7.47 -2.87 -31.32
C VAL A 115 -8.18 -2.74 -29.97
N ALA A 116 -7.49 -2.27 -28.92
CA ALA A 116 -8.09 -2.07 -27.61
C ALA A 116 -9.25 -1.05 -27.66
N VAL A 117 -9.07 0.06 -28.37
CA VAL A 117 -10.12 1.07 -28.59
C VAL A 117 -11.30 0.47 -29.37
N ALA A 118 -11.05 -0.30 -30.43
CA ALA A 118 -12.11 -0.94 -31.20
C ALA A 118 -12.93 -1.93 -30.35
N ILE A 119 -12.28 -2.74 -29.52
CA ILE A 119 -12.94 -3.64 -28.57
C ILE A 119 -13.77 -2.84 -27.57
N GLY A 120 -13.20 -1.77 -26.99
CA GLY A 120 -13.91 -0.90 -26.06
C GLY A 120 -15.15 -0.24 -26.68
N CYS A 121 -15.04 0.30 -27.89
CA CYS A 121 -16.16 0.87 -28.63
C CYS A 121 -17.21 -0.19 -28.98
N GLY A 122 -16.79 -1.41 -29.35
CA GLY A 122 -17.69 -2.53 -29.60
C GLY A 122 -18.49 -2.90 -28.36
N LEU A 123 -17.82 -3.11 -27.21
CA LEU A 123 -18.46 -3.41 -25.93
C LEU A 123 -19.39 -2.27 -25.46
N LEU A 124 -18.98 -1.03 -25.64
CA LEU A 124 -19.81 0.13 -25.32
C LEU A 124 -21.06 0.19 -26.22
N SER A 125 -20.90 -0.12 -27.51
CA SER A 125 -22.02 -0.16 -28.46
C SER A 125 -22.98 -1.30 -28.14
N THR A 126 -22.50 -2.48 -27.76
CA THR A 126 -23.37 -3.60 -27.35
C THR A 126 -24.14 -3.26 -26.08
N LEU A 127 -23.47 -2.66 -25.08
CA LEU A 127 -24.13 -2.18 -23.86
C LEU A 127 -25.21 -1.14 -24.15
N MET A 128 -24.94 -0.22 -25.08
CA MET A 128 -25.91 0.80 -25.50
C MET A 128 -27.08 0.24 -26.31
N LEU A 129 -26.89 -0.85 -27.07
CA LEU A 129 -27.99 -1.52 -27.79
C LEU A 129 -28.87 -2.38 -26.85
N GLU A 130 -28.27 -3.00 -25.83
CA GLU A 130 -29.02 -3.79 -24.82
C GLU A 130 -29.76 -2.88 -23.84
N SER A 131 -29.21 -1.70 -23.55
CA SER A 131 -29.91 -0.66 -22.79
C SER A 131 -30.83 0.14 -23.73
N GLY A 132 -32.07 -0.33 -23.92
CA GLY A 132 -33.10 0.35 -24.74
C GLY A 132 -33.22 1.87 -24.49
N PRO A 133 -33.90 2.63 -25.37
CA PRO A 133 -33.73 4.08 -25.49
C PRO A 133 -34.05 4.85 -24.19
N TRP A 134 -33.00 5.19 -23.44
CA TRP A 134 -33.04 6.12 -22.30
C TRP A 134 -33.44 7.56 -22.68
N THR A 135 -33.67 7.81 -23.98
CA THR A 135 -34.16 9.10 -24.50
C THR A 135 -35.55 9.45 -23.99
N GLY A 136 -36.36 8.47 -23.56
CA GLY A 136 -37.64 8.72 -22.90
C GLY A 136 -37.51 9.26 -21.47
N THR A 137 -36.49 8.82 -20.73
CA THR A 137 -36.32 9.15 -19.31
C THR A 137 -35.76 10.56 -19.09
N LEU A 138 -34.91 11.04 -20.00
CA LEU A 138 -34.35 12.39 -19.91
C LEU A 138 -35.38 13.48 -20.26
N HIS A 139 -36.33 13.21 -21.15
CA HIS A 139 -37.40 14.16 -21.49
C HIS A 139 -38.47 14.28 -20.39
N ALA A 140 -38.64 13.24 -19.56
CA ALA A 140 -39.52 13.26 -18.38
C ALA A 140 -38.90 14.00 -17.18
N LEU A 141 -37.56 14.10 -17.12
CA LEU A 141 -36.84 14.70 -15.98
C LEU A 141 -36.52 16.19 -16.19
N LEU A 142 -36.51 16.67 -17.44
CA LEU A 142 -36.31 18.08 -17.82
C LEU A 142 -37.62 18.81 -18.19
N GLY A 143 -38.75 18.09 -18.20
CA GLY A 143 -40.07 18.60 -18.57
C GLY A 143 -41.00 18.94 -17.40
N HIS A 144 -40.46 19.11 -16.19
CA HIS A 144 -41.24 19.56 -15.02
C HIS A 144 -40.53 20.63 -14.21
#